data_AF-A0A7Y0B6T7-F1
#
_entry.id   AF-A0A7Y0B6T7-F1
#
_cell.length_a   1.000
_cell.length_b   1.000
_cell.length_c   1.000
_cell.angle_alpha   90.00
_cell.angle_beta   90.00
_cell.angle_gamma   90.00
#
_symmetry.space_group_name_H-M   'P 1'
#
loop_
_entity.id
_entity.type
_entity.pdbx_description
1 polymer ?
#
loop_
_entity_poly.entity_id
_entity_poly.type
_entity_poly.pdbx_seq_one_letter_code
_entity_poly.pdbx_strand_id
1 'polypeptide(L)'
;MAAGRETTPQDAAATQRLMAYWTEGPGAAKIQWGVPGDFDRCVTQLSKHVGPGIVKGLCSNLHLRATGARPGHAVSEQAAHRGDS
;
A
#
# COMPACT_ATOMS: atom_id res chain seq x y z
N MET A 1 32.09 4.15 -14.27
CA MET A 1 31.59 2.79 -14.05
C MET A 1 30.58 2.83 -12.91
N ALA A 2 29.36 2.35 -13.15
CA ALA A 2 28.27 2.35 -12.18
C ALA A 2 28.55 1.34 -11.06
N ALA A 3 28.35 1.74 -9.80
CA ALA A 3 28.09 0.84 -8.69
C ALA A 3 26.66 1.14 -8.24
N GLY A 4 25.80 0.13 -8.34
CA GLY A 4 24.36 0.24 -8.10
C GLY A 4 24.07 0.74 -6.69
N ARG A 5 22.93 1.43 -6.54
CA ARG A 5 22.32 1.72 -5.24
C ARG A 5 22.02 0.40 -4.54
N GLU A 6 22.98 -0.10 -3.77
CA GLU A 6 22.80 -1.21 -2.86
C GLU A 6 21.81 -0.77 -1.77
N THR A 7 20.65 -1.41 -1.76
CA THR A 7 19.64 -1.32 -0.70
C THR A 7 20.32 -1.57 0.64
N THR A 8 20.73 -0.51 1.32
CA THR A 8 21.52 -0.61 2.55
C THR A 8 20.61 -1.19 3.64
N PRO A 9 21.10 -1.92 4.66
CA PRO A 9 20.24 -2.41 5.75
C PRO A 9 19.42 -1.30 6.45
N GLN A 10 19.90 -0.06 6.36
CA GLN A 10 19.19 1.14 6.82
C GLN A 10 17.95 1.47 5.95
N ASP A 11 18.02 1.28 4.63
CA ASP A 11 16.88 1.38 3.71
C ASP A 11 15.86 0.26 3.97
N ALA A 12 16.33 -0.96 4.26
CA ALA A 12 15.43 -2.06 4.63
C ALA A 12 14.69 -1.77 5.95
N ALA A 13 15.39 -1.25 6.97
CA ALA A 13 14.76 -0.85 8.23
C ALA A 13 13.81 0.36 8.07
N ALA A 14 14.18 1.34 7.25
CA ALA A 14 13.32 2.47 6.90
C ALA A 14 12.06 1.99 6.15
N THR A 15 12.22 1.02 5.26
CA THR A 15 11.12 0.37 4.53
C THR A 15 10.18 -0.36 5.48
N GLN A 16 10.69 -1.12 6.45
CA GLN A 16 9.83 -1.79 7.45
C GLN A 16 9.07 -0.81 8.33
N ARG A 17 9.71 0.30 8.75
CA ARG A 17 9.04 1.37 9.49
C ARG A 17 7.95 2.04 8.66
N LEU A 18 8.20 2.26 7.37
CA LEU A 18 7.19 2.73 6.43
C LEU A 18 6.04 1.73 6.32
N MET A 19 6.30 0.43 6.21
CA MET A 19 5.23 -0.58 6.17
C MET A 19 4.32 -0.48 7.40
N ALA A 20 4.90 -0.46 8.60
CA ALA A 20 4.14 -0.34 9.85
C ALA A 20 3.35 0.98 9.92
N TYR A 21 3.97 2.10 9.50
CA TYR A 21 3.31 3.41 9.44
C TYR A 21 2.11 3.43 8.48
N TRP A 22 2.21 2.74 7.34
CA TRP A 22 1.16 2.67 6.33
C TRP A 22 0.10 1.59 6.59
N THR A 23 0.39 0.55 7.40
CA THR A 23 -0.62 -0.47 7.78
C THR A 23 -1.36 -0.17 9.07
N GLU A 24 -0.65 0.31 10.10
CA GLU A 24 -1.22 0.48 11.46
C GLU A 24 -1.06 1.92 11.98
N GLY A 25 -0.14 2.68 11.39
CA GLY A 25 0.17 4.03 11.82
C GLY A 25 -0.71 5.13 11.20
N PRO A 26 -0.30 6.40 11.33
CA PRO A 26 -1.01 7.54 10.77
C PRO A 26 -1.18 7.48 9.23
N GLY A 27 -0.28 6.76 8.54
CA GLY A 27 -0.40 6.52 7.11
C GLY A 27 -1.60 5.64 6.76
N ALA A 28 -1.88 4.64 7.59
CA ALA A 28 -3.05 3.77 7.45
C ALA A 28 -4.36 4.55 7.54
N ALA A 29 -4.43 5.47 8.50
CA ALA A 29 -5.58 6.37 8.67
C ALA A 29 -5.77 7.30 7.45
N LYS A 30 -4.68 7.72 6.79
CA LYS A 30 -4.75 8.52 5.55
C LYS A 30 -5.23 7.71 4.34
N ILE A 31 -4.85 6.43 4.28
CA ILE A 31 -5.31 5.52 3.21
C ILE A 31 -6.78 5.12 3.43
N GLN A 32 -7.21 5.03 4.70
CA GLN A 32 -8.52 4.53 5.11
C GLN A 32 -8.77 3.12 4.59
N TRP A 33 -7.96 2.17 5.05
CA TRP A 33 -8.08 0.76 4.66
C TRP A 33 -9.50 0.21 4.89
N GLY A 34 -10.01 -0.53 3.90
CA GLY A 34 -11.38 -1.04 3.90
C GLY A 34 -12.42 -0.04 3.41
N VAL A 35 -12.01 1.09 2.83
CA VAL A 35 -12.90 2.02 2.12
C VAL A 35 -12.64 1.91 0.63
N PRO A 36 -13.68 1.93 -0.23
CA PRO A 36 -13.51 1.96 -1.68
C PRO A 36 -12.47 3.00 -2.12
N GLY A 37 -11.50 2.57 -2.92
CA GLY A 37 -10.42 3.43 -3.42
C GLY A 37 -9.26 3.66 -2.45
N ASP A 38 -9.17 2.89 -1.36
CA ASP A 38 -8.00 2.86 -0.49
C ASP A 38 -6.72 2.44 -1.25
N PHE A 39 -6.83 1.53 -2.20
CA PHE A 39 -5.73 1.09 -3.04
C PHE A 39 -5.15 2.23 -3.89
N ASP A 40 -6.00 3.01 -4.56
CA ASP A 40 -5.58 4.18 -5.35
C ASP A 40 -4.94 5.27 -4.48
N ARG A 41 -5.47 5.48 -3.26
CA ARG A 41 -4.85 6.37 -2.28
C ARG A 41 -3.46 5.87 -1.87
N CYS A 42 -3.32 4.58 -1.61
CA CYS A 42 -2.02 3.98 -1.31
C CYS A 42 -1.04 4.19 -2.47
N VAL A 43 -1.43 3.87 -3.70
CA VAL A 43 -0.57 4.01 -4.88
C VAL A 43 -0.16 5.48 -5.08
N THR A 44 -1.09 6.42 -4.92
CA THR A 44 -0.81 7.86 -5.06
C THR A 44 0.14 8.39 -3.99
N GLN A 45 0.00 7.95 -2.74
CA GLN A 45 0.88 8.38 -1.65
C GLN A 45 2.26 7.74 -1.75
N LEU A 46 2.33 6.44 -2.01
CA LEU A 46 3.59 5.70 -2.05
C LEU A 46 4.35 5.89 -3.36
N SER A 47 3.71 6.20 -4.48
CA SER A 47 4.39 6.47 -5.76
C SER A 47 5.37 7.66 -5.70
N LYS A 48 5.21 8.53 -4.71
CA LYS A 48 6.15 9.64 -4.43
C LYS A 48 7.48 9.17 -3.85
N HIS A 49 7.49 7.99 -3.24
CA HIS A 49 8.63 7.43 -2.51
C HIS A 49 9.15 6.13 -3.12
N VAL A 50 8.29 5.41 -3.83
CA VAL A 50 8.53 4.06 -4.37
C VAL A 50 8.22 4.06 -5.86
N GLY A 51 9.03 3.36 -6.65
CA GLY A 51 8.84 3.32 -8.10
C GLY A 51 7.46 2.76 -8.52
N PRO A 52 6.88 3.24 -9.63
CA PRO A 52 5.55 2.84 -10.09
C PRO A 52 5.43 1.34 -10.42
N GLY A 53 6.55 0.66 -10.70
CA GLY A 53 6.58 -0.79 -10.96
C GLY A 53 6.45 -1.67 -9.71
N ILE A 54 6.83 -1.15 -8.53
CA ILE A 54 6.84 -1.90 -7.26
C ILE A 54 5.73 -1.43 -6.29
N VAL A 55 5.25 -0.20 -6.43
CA VAL A 55 4.21 0.37 -5.55
C VAL A 55 2.91 -0.43 -5.53
N LYS A 56 2.45 -0.95 -6.69
CA LYS A 56 1.19 -1.71 -6.77
C LYS A 56 1.25 -3.03 -6.00
N GLY A 57 2.38 -3.75 -6.14
CA GLY A 57 2.62 -4.98 -5.38
C GLY A 57 2.73 -4.71 -3.88
N LEU A 58 3.38 -3.60 -3.53
CA LEU A 58 3.53 -3.16 -2.14
C LEU A 58 2.18 -2.82 -1.50
N CYS A 59 1.38 -1.97 -2.15
CA CYS A 59 0.04 -1.60 -1.69
C CYS A 59 -0.87 -2.80 -1.56
N SER A 60 -0.75 -3.81 -2.43
CA SER A 60 -1.53 -5.04 -2.29
C SER A 60 -1.17 -5.84 -1.03
N ASN A 61 0.11 -5.87 -0.66
CA ASN A 61 0.56 -6.54 0.58
C ASN A 61 0.16 -5.73 1.82
N LEU A 62 0.25 -4.40 1.76
CA LEU A 62 -0.20 -3.51 2.83
C LEU A 62 -1.71 -3.63 3.07
N HIS A 63 -2.50 -3.61 2.00
CA HIS A 63 -3.95 -3.80 2.08
C HIS A 63 -4.31 -5.15 2.72
N LEU A 64 -3.63 -6.23 2.31
CA LEU A 64 -3.81 -7.55 2.92
C LEU A 64 -3.47 -7.57 4.40
N ARG A 65 -2.40 -6.89 4.81
CA ARG A 65 -2.02 -6.81 6.22
C ARG A 65 -2.98 -5.94 7.04
N ALA A 66 -3.50 -4.85 6.47
CA ALA A 66 -4.37 -3.92 7.18
C ALA A 66 -5.84 -4.39 7.25
N THR A 67 -6.35 -5.01 6.19
CA THR A 67 -7.77 -5.43 6.07
C THR A 67 -7.97 -6.94 6.17
N GLY A 68 -6.92 -7.75 6.02
CA GLY A 68 -7.02 -9.20 5.88
C GLY A 68 -7.43 -9.69 4.48
N ALA A 69 -7.70 -8.79 3.52
CA ALA A 69 -8.11 -9.13 2.16
C ALA A 69 -7.22 -8.45 1.10
N ARG A 70 -7.24 -8.93 -0.14
CA ARG A 70 -6.64 -8.20 -1.27
C ARG A 70 -7.57 -7.05 -1.71
N PRO A 71 -7.03 -5.97 -2.31
CA PRO A 71 -7.83 -4.87 -2.84
C PRO A 71 -8.87 -5.40 -3.85
N GLY A 72 -10.07 -4.80 -3.86
CA GLY A 72 -11.23 -5.24 -4.65
C GLY A 72 -11.95 -6.49 -4.12
N HIS A 73 -11.38 -7.21 -3.15
CA HIS A 73 -12.00 -8.37 -2.51
C HIS A 73 -12.38 -8.13 -1.04
N ALA A 74 -12.02 -6.98 -0.46
CA ALA A 74 -12.52 -6.60 0.86
C ALA A 74 -14.05 -6.47 0.81
N VAL A 75 -14.74 -7.10 1.76
CA VAL A 75 -16.21 -7.08 1.87
C VAL A 75 -16.76 -5.64 1.81
N SER A 76 -16.05 -4.68 2.38
CA SER A 76 -16.38 -3.25 2.36
C SER A 76 -16.26 -2.59 0.98
N GLU A 77 -15.36 -3.08 0.10
CA GLU A 77 -15.25 -2.61 -1.30
C GLU A 77 -16.23 -3.34 -2.23
N GLN A 78 -16.49 -4.63 -1.98
CA GLN A 78 -17.39 -5.43 -2.81
C GLN A 78 -18.85 -4.94 -2.77
N ALA A 79 -19.25 -4.29 -1.67
CA ALA A 79 -20.53 -3.59 -1.59
C ALA A 79 -20.64 -2.43 -2.60
N ALA A 80 -19.52 -1.80 -2.99
CA ALA A 80 -19.51 -0.70 -3.96
C ALA A 80 -19.44 -1.17 -5.42
N HIS A 81 -18.81 -2.32 -5.71
CA HIS A 81 -18.69 -2.83 -7.09
C HIS A 81 -19.96 -3.54 -7.61
N ARG A 82 -20.86 -3.98 -6.72
CA ARG A 82 -22.12 -4.64 -7.12
C ARG A 82 -23.27 -3.65 -7.43
N GLY A 83 -22.96 -2.37 -7.64
CA GLY A 83 -23.93 -1.33 -8.01
C GLY A 83 -23.96 -0.96 -9.50
N ASP A 84 -23.10 -1.57 -10.31
CA ASP A 84 -23.01 -1.34 -11.76
C ASP A 84 -23.49 -2.61 -12.49
N SER A 85 -24.79 -2.68 -12.78
CA SER A 85 -25.41 -3.68 -13.68
C SER A 85 -26.58 -3.04 -14.40
#